data_AF-T0Q639-F1
#
_entry.id   AF-T0Q639-F1
#
_cell.length_a   1.000
_cell.length_b   1.000
_cell.length_c   1.000
_cell.angle_alpha   90.00
_cell.angle_beta   90.00
_cell.angle_gamma   90.00
#
_symmetry.space_group_name_H-M   'P 1'
#
loop_
_entity.id
_entity.type
_entity.pdbx_description
1 polymer ?
#
loop_
_entity_poly.entity_id
_entity_poly.type
_entity_poly.pdbx_seq_one_letter_code
_entity_poly.pdbx_strand_id
1 'polypeptide(L)'
;MRSFGTYAALLLSLSAASIGVVGAATCSTIQPNTDYFGNDIKSTSQASPSNCCGDCAATPGCILYVWTSQSGGTCYLKSAAGTSSNKPGAQAAFLVPSTCNNLQPNIDYFGNDIKSTSQANPSNCCNDCAATPGCILYVWTNQSGGTCYLKSAQGAPSNKPGAQSGFLGTTPTPTPTPTPTPTPTPTPTTCTNYQSNIDYPADGR
;
A
#
# COMPACT_ATOMS: atom_id res chain seq x y z
N MET A 1 64.19 46.72 -18.03
CA MET A 1 62.98 46.09 -18.58
C MET A 1 62.56 44.98 -17.63
N ARG A 2 61.59 45.23 -16.74
CA ARG A 2 61.07 44.22 -15.79
C ARG A 2 59.60 44.00 -16.14
N SER A 3 59.30 42.79 -16.61
CA SER A 3 57.98 42.36 -17.07
C SER A 3 57.10 42.05 -15.86
N PHE A 4 55.92 42.67 -15.81
CA PHE A 4 54.88 42.36 -14.81
C PHE A 4 53.98 41.27 -15.38
N GLY A 5 54.02 40.07 -14.76
CA GLY A 5 53.12 38.97 -15.09
C GLY A 5 51.75 39.17 -14.44
N THR A 6 50.70 39.20 -15.24
CA THR A 6 49.31 39.25 -14.80
C THR A 6 48.81 37.84 -14.45
N TYR A 7 48.37 37.63 -13.21
CA TYR A 7 47.69 36.41 -12.79
C TYR A 7 46.19 36.55 -13.03
N ALA A 8 45.63 35.75 -13.94
CA ALA A 8 44.19 35.65 -14.14
C ALA A 8 43.60 34.71 -13.07
N ALA A 9 42.70 35.24 -12.24
CA ALA A 9 41.94 34.47 -11.27
C ALA A 9 40.78 33.75 -11.98
N LEU A 10 40.80 32.41 -11.96
CA LEU A 10 39.73 31.57 -12.51
C LEU A 10 38.60 31.45 -11.47
N LEU A 11 37.47 32.12 -11.73
CA LEU A 11 36.26 32.02 -10.92
C LEU A 11 35.52 30.72 -11.25
N LEU A 12 35.55 29.74 -10.35
CA LEU A 12 34.69 28.55 -10.39
C LEU A 12 33.30 28.96 -9.87
N SER A 13 32.32 29.04 -10.78
CA SER A 13 30.91 29.24 -10.41
C SER A 13 30.34 27.95 -9.81
N LEU A 14 29.98 27.98 -8.53
CA LEU A 14 29.17 26.93 -7.92
C LEU A 14 27.72 27.14 -8.35
N SER A 15 27.25 26.32 -9.29
CA SER A 15 25.82 26.18 -9.58
C SER A 15 25.15 25.41 -8.44
N ALA A 16 24.32 26.11 -7.65
CA ALA A 16 23.44 25.46 -6.69
C ALA A 16 22.38 24.66 -7.45
N ALA A 17 22.48 23.32 -7.40
CA ALA A 17 21.44 22.44 -7.89
C ALA A 17 20.23 22.55 -6.97
N SER A 18 19.11 23.05 -7.49
CA SER A 18 17.82 23.03 -6.81
C SER A 18 17.37 21.59 -6.61
N ILE A 19 17.35 21.13 -5.37
CA ILE A 19 16.81 19.84 -4.96
C ILE A 19 15.29 19.94 -5.10
N GLY A 20 14.77 19.51 -6.25
CA GLY A 20 13.34 19.28 -6.41
C GLY A 20 12.91 18.23 -5.39
N VAL A 21 11.93 18.57 -4.55
CA VAL A 21 11.29 17.60 -3.66
C VAL A 21 10.50 16.65 -4.55
N VAL A 22 11.15 15.55 -4.96
CA VAL A 22 10.48 14.45 -5.64
C VAL A 22 9.51 13.87 -4.60
N GLY A 23 8.21 13.91 -4.90
CA GLY A 23 7.21 13.27 -4.04
C GLY A 23 7.64 11.84 -3.73
N ALA A 24 7.48 11.42 -2.47
CA ALA A 24 7.90 10.08 -2.03
C ALA A 24 7.29 9.02 -2.97
N ALA A 25 8.15 8.24 -3.62
CA ALA A 25 7.72 7.18 -4.51
C ALA A 25 6.84 6.19 -3.74
N THR A 26 5.74 5.78 -4.35
CA THR A 26 4.81 4.81 -3.75
C THR A 26 4.92 3.50 -4.51
N CYS A 27 5.06 2.41 -3.78
CA CYS A 27 4.99 1.06 -4.33
C CYS A 27 3.78 0.32 -3.80
N SER A 28 3.34 -0.70 -4.55
CA SER A 28 2.32 -1.64 -4.14
C SER A 28 2.72 -2.34 -2.84
N THR A 29 1.78 -3.06 -2.25
CA THR A 29 2.13 -3.96 -1.13
C THR A 29 3.15 -4.99 -1.60
N ILE A 30 4.13 -5.28 -0.73
CA ILE A 30 5.13 -6.31 -0.95
C ILE A 30 4.44 -7.67 -1.07
N GLN A 31 4.69 -8.33 -2.19
CA GLN A 31 4.30 -9.71 -2.44
C GLN A 31 5.39 -10.63 -1.85
N PRO A 32 5.10 -11.37 -0.76
CA PRO A 32 6.06 -12.28 -0.17
C PRO A 32 6.27 -13.51 -1.06
N ASN A 33 7.45 -14.10 -0.95
CA ASN A 33 7.85 -15.31 -1.67
C ASN A 33 7.62 -15.23 -3.19
N THR A 34 7.75 -14.05 -3.78
CA THR A 34 7.40 -13.81 -5.17
C THR A 34 8.61 -13.30 -5.94
N ASP A 35 8.88 -13.95 -7.07
CA ASP A 35 9.87 -13.52 -8.05
C ASP A 35 9.20 -13.33 -9.42
N TYR A 36 9.74 -12.41 -10.21
CA TYR A 36 9.32 -12.13 -11.58
C TYR A 36 10.52 -12.40 -12.49
N PHE A 37 10.40 -13.39 -13.39
CA PHE A 37 11.56 -13.84 -14.15
C PHE A 37 12.01 -12.81 -15.21
N GLY A 38 13.31 -12.52 -15.26
CA GLY A 38 13.95 -11.68 -16.28
C GLY A 38 13.63 -10.18 -16.19
N ASN A 39 13.91 -9.46 -17.28
CA ASN A 39 13.69 -8.01 -17.43
C ASN A 39 14.45 -7.12 -16.44
N ASP A 40 15.57 -7.60 -15.89
CA ASP A 40 16.44 -6.83 -15.00
C ASP A 40 17.11 -5.67 -15.75
N ILE A 41 16.98 -4.46 -15.21
CA ILE A 41 17.68 -3.25 -15.67
C ILE A 41 19.05 -3.18 -15.02
N LYS A 42 19.07 -3.29 -13.68
CA LYS A 42 20.26 -3.31 -12.83
C LYS A 42 19.91 -3.88 -11.45
N SER A 43 20.93 -4.10 -10.63
CA SER A 43 20.74 -4.37 -9.21
C SER A 43 21.32 -3.26 -8.34
N THR A 44 20.75 -3.10 -7.14
CA THR A 44 21.23 -2.23 -6.07
C THR A 44 21.27 -3.02 -4.76
N SER A 45 21.95 -2.50 -3.74
CA SER A 45 21.98 -3.11 -2.41
C SER A 45 21.13 -2.31 -1.44
N GLN A 46 20.24 -3.01 -0.73
CA GLN A 46 19.36 -2.42 0.28
C GLN A 46 19.11 -3.43 1.40
N ALA A 47 19.19 -2.96 2.66
CA ALA A 47 18.99 -3.79 3.84
C ALA A 47 17.55 -4.33 4.00
N SER A 48 16.57 -3.71 3.33
CA SER A 48 15.17 -4.10 3.40
C SER A 48 14.48 -3.96 2.04
N PRO A 49 13.44 -4.77 1.76
CA PRO A 49 12.69 -4.69 0.52
C PRO A 49 12.02 -3.33 0.30
N SER A 50 11.56 -2.65 1.35
CA SER A 50 10.86 -1.37 1.25
C SER A 50 11.74 -0.27 0.68
N ASN A 51 13.05 -0.34 0.92
CA ASN A 51 13.99 0.65 0.41
C ASN A 51 14.20 0.53 -1.11
N CYS A 52 13.92 -0.63 -1.71
CA CYS A 52 14.01 -0.81 -3.16
C CYS A 52 13.03 0.06 -3.95
N CYS A 53 11.95 0.54 -3.32
CA CYS A 53 10.97 1.38 -3.99
C CYS A 53 11.59 2.70 -4.49
N GLY A 54 12.43 3.32 -3.66
CA GLY A 54 13.14 4.54 -4.02
C GLY A 54 14.14 4.30 -5.16
N ASP A 55 14.88 3.18 -5.10
CA ASP A 55 15.83 2.80 -6.14
C ASP A 55 15.14 2.57 -7.50
N CYS A 56 13.97 1.91 -7.49
CA CYS A 56 13.17 1.70 -8.68
C CYS A 56 12.66 3.04 -9.23
N ALA A 57 12.06 3.89 -8.39
CA ALA A 57 11.55 5.19 -8.82
C ALA A 57 12.64 6.12 -9.40
N ALA A 58 13.87 6.03 -8.88
CA ALA A 58 15.02 6.76 -9.38
C ALA A 58 15.65 6.14 -10.64
N THR A 59 15.19 4.97 -11.09
CA THR A 59 15.73 4.25 -12.24
C THR A 59 14.77 4.34 -13.42
N PRO A 60 15.13 5.08 -14.49
CA PRO A 60 14.30 5.19 -15.68
C PRO A 60 13.89 3.82 -16.23
N GLY A 61 12.59 3.65 -16.47
CA GLY A 61 12.02 2.41 -16.99
C GLY A 61 11.78 1.32 -15.95
N CYS A 62 12.14 1.49 -14.68
CA CYS A 62 11.80 0.53 -13.64
C CYS A 62 10.30 0.61 -13.30
N ILE A 63 9.61 -0.53 -13.35
CA ILE A 63 8.20 -0.64 -12.99
C ILE A 63 7.96 -1.52 -11.76
N LEU A 64 8.94 -2.35 -11.41
CA LEU A 64 8.89 -3.22 -10.23
C LEU A 64 10.31 -3.58 -9.77
N TYR A 65 10.42 -4.01 -8.52
CA TYR A 65 11.63 -4.64 -8.01
C TYR A 65 11.34 -6.03 -7.46
N VAL A 66 12.36 -6.87 -7.44
CA VAL A 66 12.40 -8.08 -6.61
C VAL A 66 13.58 -7.94 -5.66
N TRP A 67 13.33 -7.99 -4.35
CA TRP A 67 14.37 -8.02 -3.33
C TRP A 67 14.66 -9.45 -2.90
N THR A 68 15.92 -9.74 -2.59
CA THR A 68 16.34 -10.98 -1.92
C THR A 68 17.35 -10.68 -0.83
N SER A 69 17.47 -11.54 0.17
CA SER A 69 18.47 -11.42 1.25
C SER A 69 19.91 -11.74 0.82
N GLN A 70 20.14 -11.99 -0.48
CA GLN A 70 21.47 -12.29 -1.01
C GLN A 70 22.42 -11.11 -0.75
N SER A 71 23.64 -11.41 -0.31
CA SER A 71 24.69 -10.42 -0.05
C SER A 71 24.28 -9.29 0.90
N GLY A 72 23.45 -9.60 1.91
CA GLY A 72 22.95 -8.60 2.86
C GLY A 72 21.74 -7.80 2.35
N GLY A 73 21.24 -8.11 1.16
CA GLY A 73 20.07 -7.50 0.56
C GLY A 73 20.37 -6.94 -0.83
N THR A 74 19.70 -7.50 -1.84
CA THR A 74 19.85 -7.11 -3.25
C THR A 74 18.48 -6.79 -3.84
N CYS A 75 18.30 -5.58 -4.39
CA CYS A 75 17.14 -5.20 -5.20
C CYS A 75 17.47 -5.45 -6.67
N TYR A 76 16.69 -6.29 -7.33
CA TYR A 76 16.71 -6.47 -8.77
C TYR A 76 15.61 -5.60 -9.40
N LEU A 77 16.00 -4.48 -10.01
CA LEU A 77 15.11 -3.49 -10.60
C LEU A 77 14.73 -3.92 -12.01
N LYS A 78 13.44 -3.94 -12.34
CA LYS A 78 12.92 -4.57 -13.55
C LYS A 78 12.05 -3.65 -14.38
N SER A 79 12.17 -3.77 -15.71
CA SER A 79 11.42 -2.96 -16.69
C SER A 79 10.06 -3.52 -17.06
N ALA A 80 9.83 -4.80 -16.80
CA ALA A 80 8.57 -5.49 -17.07
C ALA A 80 8.32 -6.59 -16.05
N ALA A 81 7.05 -6.93 -15.83
CA ALA A 81 6.65 -8.12 -15.10
C ALA A 81 6.81 -9.35 -16.02
N GLY A 82 7.80 -10.19 -15.75
CA GLY A 82 7.89 -11.51 -16.37
C GLY A 82 6.87 -12.49 -15.78
N THR A 83 7.05 -13.78 -16.05
CA THR A 83 6.27 -14.82 -15.38
C THR A 83 6.54 -14.78 -13.88
N SER A 84 5.47 -14.68 -13.08
CA SER A 84 5.58 -14.77 -11.62
C SER A 84 5.87 -16.21 -11.19
N SER A 85 6.72 -16.38 -10.18
CA SER A 85 7.00 -17.68 -9.56
C SER A 85 7.04 -17.57 -8.04
N ASN A 86 6.67 -18.65 -7.35
CA ASN A 86 6.84 -18.75 -5.91
C ASN A 86 8.30 -19.05 -5.57
N LYS A 87 9.01 -18.07 -5.01
CA LYS A 87 10.41 -18.18 -4.59
C LYS A 87 10.54 -17.76 -3.12
N PRO A 88 10.67 -18.72 -2.18
CA PRO A 88 10.79 -18.41 -0.76
C PRO A 88 11.86 -17.36 -0.47
N GLY A 89 11.48 -16.33 0.32
CA GLY A 89 12.37 -15.23 0.70
C GLY A 89 12.54 -14.11 -0.33
N ALA A 90 12.08 -14.28 -1.57
CA ALA A 90 11.99 -13.18 -2.52
C ALA A 90 10.79 -12.28 -2.20
N GLN A 91 10.94 -10.97 -2.36
CA GLN A 91 9.92 -9.99 -2.04
C GLN A 91 9.79 -8.97 -3.17
N ALA A 92 8.63 -8.94 -3.83
CA ALA A 92 8.41 -8.10 -5.00
C ALA A 92 7.42 -6.96 -4.70
N ALA A 93 7.63 -5.80 -5.29
CA ALA A 93 6.59 -4.77 -5.34
C ALA A 93 6.70 -3.96 -6.62
N PHE A 94 5.57 -3.39 -7.03
CA PHE A 94 5.42 -2.59 -8.23
C PHE A 94 5.42 -1.11 -7.90
N LEU A 95 6.06 -0.30 -8.72
CA LEU A 95 5.93 1.15 -8.64
C LEU A 95 4.49 1.54 -8.99
N VAL A 96 3.85 2.39 -8.19
CA VAL A 96 2.47 2.83 -8.40
C VAL A 96 2.50 4.28 -8.87
N PRO A 97 1.74 4.65 -9.92
CA PRO A 97 1.61 6.04 -10.33
C PRO A 97 1.14 6.93 -9.19
N SER A 98 1.73 8.12 -9.04
CA SER A 98 1.41 9.08 -7.97
C SER A 98 -0.04 9.60 -8.03
N THR A 99 -0.73 9.40 -9.15
CA THR A 99 -2.16 9.66 -9.29
C THR A 99 -3.00 8.73 -8.42
N CYS A 100 -2.47 7.58 -7.97
CA CYS A 100 -3.12 6.72 -7.00
C CYS A 100 -2.45 6.79 -5.63
N ASN A 101 -3.29 6.75 -4.60
CA ASN A 101 -2.91 6.75 -3.20
C ASN A 101 -3.82 5.83 -2.39
N ASN A 102 -3.65 5.83 -1.06
CA ASN A 102 -4.42 4.97 -0.14
C ASN A 102 -4.41 3.50 -0.60
N LEU A 103 -3.21 2.95 -0.81
CA LEU A 103 -3.04 1.57 -1.22
C LEU A 103 -3.34 0.65 -0.05
N GLN A 104 -4.27 -0.28 -0.25
CA GLN A 104 -4.80 -1.13 0.79
C GLN A 104 -4.59 -2.61 0.45
N PRO A 105 -3.71 -3.31 1.18
CA PRO A 105 -3.55 -4.74 1.01
C PRO A 105 -4.74 -5.49 1.58
N ASN A 106 -5.10 -6.58 0.90
CA ASN A 106 -6.13 -7.51 1.33
C ASN A 106 -7.51 -6.87 1.51
N ILE A 107 -7.78 -5.72 0.90
CA ILE A 107 -9.08 -5.05 0.96
C ILE A 107 -9.75 -5.10 -0.41
N ASP A 108 -10.97 -5.63 -0.42
CA ASP A 108 -11.92 -5.58 -1.53
C ASP A 108 -13.10 -4.67 -1.16
N TYR A 109 -13.70 -4.03 -2.16
CA TYR A 109 -14.87 -3.18 -2.03
C TYR A 109 -15.99 -3.79 -2.88
N PHE A 110 -17.01 -4.39 -2.28
CA PHE A 110 -18.03 -5.08 -3.07
C PHE A 110 -18.93 -4.09 -3.84
N GLY A 111 -19.23 -4.42 -5.11
CA GLY A 111 -20.12 -3.64 -5.98
C GLY A 111 -19.49 -2.39 -6.58
N ASN A 112 -20.34 -1.56 -7.20
CA ASN A 112 -19.97 -0.31 -7.90
C ASN A 112 -18.97 -0.49 -9.04
N ASP A 113 -18.86 -1.68 -9.62
CA ASP A 113 -18.00 -1.96 -10.76
C ASP A 113 -18.49 -1.24 -12.01
N ILE A 114 -17.62 -0.45 -12.63
CA ILE A 114 -17.83 0.18 -13.94
C ILE A 114 -17.51 -0.84 -15.03
N LYS A 115 -16.32 -1.44 -14.92
CA LYS A 115 -15.80 -2.50 -15.79
C LYS A 115 -14.65 -3.22 -15.11
N SER A 116 -14.22 -4.32 -15.72
CA SER A 116 -12.95 -4.96 -15.38
C SER A 116 -11.97 -4.88 -16.55
N THR A 117 -10.68 -4.91 -16.21
CA THR A 117 -9.57 -5.01 -17.16
C THR A 117 -8.62 -6.12 -16.73
N SER A 118 -7.92 -6.72 -17.68
CA SER A 118 -6.90 -7.73 -17.39
C SER A 118 -5.55 -7.03 -17.22
N GLN A 119 -4.93 -7.18 -16.05
CA GLN A 119 -3.63 -6.60 -15.75
C GLN A 119 -2.81 -7.58 -14.92
N ALA A 120 -1.60 -7.88 -15.38
CA ALA A 120 -0.67 -8.76 -14.69
C ALA A 120 -0.18 -8.21 -13.34
N ASN A 121 -0.37 -6.92 -13.09
CA ASN A 121 0.08 -6.29 -11.86
C ASN A 121 -0.92 -5.23 -11.33
N PRO A 122 -0.95 -5.02 -10.01
CA PRO A 122 -1.89 -4.11 -9.35
C PRO A 122 -1.64 -2.63 -9.68
N SER A 123 -0.41 -2.24 -10.00
CA SER A 123 -0.09 -0.84 -10.33
C SER A 123 -0.72 -0.37 -11.63
N ASN A 124 -0.85 -1.26 -12.62
CA ASN A 124 -1.48 -0.93 -13.88
C ASN A 124 -2.97 -0.59 -13.73
N CYS A 125 -3.64 -1.11 -12.70
CA CYS A 125 -5.03 -0.75 -12.41
C CYS A 125 -5.21 0.74 -12.11
N CYS A 126 -4.17 1.41 -11.61
CA CYS A 126 -4.20 2.85 -11.41
C CYS A 126 -4.39 3.60 -12.73
N ASN A 127 -3.63 3.24 -13.76
CA ASN A 127 -3.74 3.86 -15.09
C ASN A 127 -5.08 3.53 -15.74
N ASP A 128 -5.56 2.29 -15.59
CA ASP A 128 -6.88 1.89 -16.10
C ASP A 128 -8.01 2.70 -15.44
N CYS A 129 -7.92 2.91 -14.12
CA CYS A 129 -8.88 3.73 -13.38
C CYS A 129 -8.78 5.20 -13.81
N ALA A 130 -7.58 5.76 -13.89
CA ALA A 130 -7.36 7.14 -14.35
C ALA A 130 -7.91 7.40 -15.77
N ALA A 131 -7.85 6.40 -16.65
CA ALA A 131 -8.37 6.48 -18.01
C ALA A 131 -9.88 6.17 -18.12
N THR A 132 -10.54 5.77 -17.03
CA THR A 132 -11.95 5.38 -17.04
C THR A 132 -12.81 6.46 -16.39
N PRO A 133 -13.66 7.18 -17.16
CA PRO A 133 -14.54 8.19 -16.61
C PRO A 133 -15.39 7.66 -15.45
N GLY A 134 -15.36 8.39 -14.33
CA GLY A 134 -16.10 8.03 -13.12
C GLY A 134 -15.42 7.00 -12.23
N CYS A 135 -14.26 6.45 -12.58
CA CYS A 135 -13.51 5.57 -11.68
C CYS A 135 -12.83 6.38 -10.57
N ILE A 136 -13.07 6.00 -9.31
CA ILE A 136 -12.45 6.63 -8.13
C ILE A 136 -11.53 5.68 -7.36
N LEU A 137 -11.72 4.36 -7.53
CA LEU A 137 -10.88 3.35 -6.92
C LEU A 137 -10.85 2.09 -7.78
N TYR A 138 -9.80 1.29 -7.59
CA TYR A 138 -9.69 -0.03 -8.18
C TYR A 138 -9.49 -1.10 -7.10
N VAL A 139 -9.87 -2.33 -7.42
CA VAL A 139 -9.44 -3.52 -6.69
C VAL A 139 -8.77 -4.47 -7.69
N TRP A 140 -7.50 -4.77 -7.49
CA TRP A 140 -6.81 -5.83 -8.22
C TRP A 140 -6.92 -7.16 -7.47
N THR A 141 -7.09 -8.24 -8.22
CA THR A 141 -6.96 -9.61 -7.70
C THR A 141 -6.19 -10.46 -8.68
N ASN A 142 -5.59 -11.55 -8.19
CA ASN A 142 -4.90 -12.51 -9.07
C ASN A 142 -5.84 -13.45 -9.86
N GLN A 143 -7.13 -13.14 -9.95
CA GLN A 143 -8.08 -13.93 -10.73
C GLN A 143 -7.73 -13.85 -12.21
N SER A 144 -7.76 -15.00 -12.89
CA SER A 144 -7.49 -15.12 -14.33
C SER A 144 -6.13 -14.53 -14.77
N GLY A 145 -5.10 -14.64 -13.94
CA GLY A 145 -3.77 -14.07 -14.19
C GLY A 145 -3.64 -12.58 -13.87
N GLY A 146 -4.69 -11.99 -13.28
CA GLY A 146 -4.72 -10.60 -12.86
C GLY A 146 -5.92 -9.85 -13.43
N THR A 147 -6.82 -9.39 -12.55
CA THR A 147 -8.02 -8.65 -12.91
C THR A 147 -8.10 -7.37 -12.07
N CYS A 148 -8.21 -6.22 -12.72
CA CYS A 148 -8.59 -4.95 -12.10
C CYS A 148 -10.10 -4.78 -12.20
N TYR A 149 -10.74 -4.54 -11.07
CA TYR A 149 -12.13 -4.14 -10.98
C TYR A 149 -12.18 -2.63 -10.71
N LEU A 150 -12.60 -1.85 -11.71
CA LEU A 150 -12.62 -0.38 -11.66
C LEU A 150 -13.97 0.09 -11.14
N LYS A 151 -13.99 0.94 -10.12
CA LYS A 151 -15.20 1.23 -9.34
C LYS A 151 -15.52 2.72 -9.28
N SER A 152 -16.81 3.02 -9.33
CA SER A 152 -17.34 4.39 -9.31
C SER A 152 -17.57 4.96 -7.91
N ALA A 153 -17.62 4.10 -6.89
CA ALA A 153 -17.84 4.50 -5.50
C ALA A 153 -17.14 3.56 -4.53
N GLN A 154 -16.83 4.07 -3.33
CA GLN A 154 -16.34 3.26 -2.22
C GLN A 154 -17.51 2.53 -1.54
N GLY A 155 -17.55 1.21 -1.71
CA GLY A 155 -18.45 0.33 -0.96
C GLY A 155 -17.98 0.08 0.47
N ALA A 156 -18.63 -0.85 1.17
CA ALA A 156 -18.10 -1.35 2.44
C ALA A 156 -16.80 -2.14 2.20
N PRO A 157 -15.73 -1.88 2.98
CA PRO A 157 -14.50 -2.65 2.87
C PRO A 157 -14.72 -4.09 3.36
N SER A 158 -14.08 -5.04 2.69
CA SER A 158 -14.09 -6.46 3.05
C SER A 158 -12.67 -7.03 2.98
N ASN A 159 -12.31 -7.85 3.95
CA ASN A 159 -11.00 -8.50 3.95
C ASN A 159 -10.98 -9.64 2.92
N LYS A 160 -10.07 -9.56 1.97
CA LYS A 160 -9.85 -10.52 0.89
C LYS A 160 -8.35 -10.71 0.66
N PRO A 161 -7.73 -11.74 1.27
CA PRO A 161 -6.30 -12.00 1.14
C PRO A 161 -5.84 -12.03 -0.33
N GLY A 162 -4.77 -11.30 -0.64
CA GLY A 162 -4.20 -11.18 -1.98
C GLY A 162 -4.84 -10.11 -2.87
N ALA A 163 -5.97 -9.52 -2.47
CA ALA A 163 -6.48 -8.32 -3.14
C ALA A 163 -5.59 -7.11 -2.87
N GLN A 164 -5.51 -6.19 -3.82
CA GLN A 164 -4.84 -4.91 -3.63
C GLN A 164 -5.73 -3.80 -4.17
N SER A 165 -6.16 -2.89 -3.31
CA SER A 165 -6.96 -1.73 -3.72
C SER A 165 -6.15 -0.44 -3.65
N GLY A 166 -6.59 0.54 -4.42
CA GLY A 166 -6.01 1.88 -4.46
C GLY A 166 -7.03 2.89 -4.96
N PHE A 167 -6.85 4.14 -4.55
CA PHE A 167 -7.77 5.23 -4.84
C PHE A 167 -7.12 6.22 -5.79
N LEU A 168 -7.87 6.70 -6.77
CA LEU A 168 -7.45 7.78 -7.65
C LEU A 168 -7.55 9.11 -6.88
N GLY A 169 -6.45 9.87 -6.85
CA GLY A 169 -6.28 11.07 -6.05
C GLY A 169 -7.24 12.19 -6.42
N THR A 170 -8.18 12.45 -5.50
CA THR A 170 -8.90 13.71 -5.14
C THR A 170 -10.13 13.39 -4.27
N THR A 171 -10.47 12.12 -4.04
CA THR A 171 -11.58 11.76 -3.15
C THR A 171 -11.21 12.06 -1.68
N PRO A 172 -12.05 12.78 -0.91
CA PRO A 172 -11.75 13.20 0.45
C PRO A 172 -11.40 12.01 1.35
N THR A 173 -10.47 12.26 2.27
CA THR A 173 -10.19 11.43 3.44
C THR A 173 -11.47 10.77 3.93
N PRO A 174 -11.50 9.43 4.11
CA PRO A 174 -12.68 8.78 4.65
C PRO A 174 -13.04 9.47 5.96
N THR A 175 -14.25 10.03 6.06
CA THR A 175 -14.79 10.49 7.33
C THR A 175 -14.62 9.33 8.31
N PRO A 176 -13.92 9.51 9.44
CA PRO A 176 -13.76 8.44 10.42
C PRO A 176 -15.16 7.91 10.72
N THR A 177 -15.36 6.61 10.55
CA THR A 177 -16.57 5.94 11.01
C THR A 177 -16.77 6.36 12.46
N PRO A 178 -17.94 6.91 12.85
CA PRO A 178 -18.18 7.23 14.25
C PRO A 178 -17.92 5.97 15.06
N THR A 179 -17.00 6.07 16.02
CA THR A 179 -16.79 5.01 17.00
C THR A 179 -18.17 4.65 17.56
N PRO A 180 -18.60 3.38 17.52
CA PRO A 180 -19.88 3.00 18.11
C PRO A 180 -19.86 3.47 19.57
N THR A 181 -20.81 4.34 19.92
CA THR A 181 -21.01 4.77 21.31
C THR A 181 -21.09 3.52 22.17
N PRO A 182 -20.25 3.37 23.22
CA PRO A 182 -20.33 2.21 24.08
C PRO A 182 -21.76 2.11 24.60
N THR A 183 -22.41 0.98 24.34
CA THR A 183 -23.73 0.67 24.89
C THR A 183 -23.62 0.80 26.41
N PRO A 184 -24.47 1.62 27.08
CA PRO A 184 -24.41 1.75 28.52
C PRO A 184 -24.57 0.37 29.15
N THR A 185 -23.61 -0.02 29.97
CA THR A 185 -23.66 -1.25 30.77
C THR A 185 -24.94 -1.20 31.61
N PRO A 186 -25.83 -2.22 31.54
CA PRO A 186 -27.02 -2.24 32.38
C PRO A 186 -26.60 -2.24 33.86
N THR A 187 -27.09 -1.26 34.61
CA THR A 187 -26.89 -1.16 36.05
C THR A 187 -27.39 -2.44 36.74
N PRO A 188 -26.58 -3.12 37.58
CA PRO A 188 -27.03 -4.29 38.29
C PRO A 188 -28.14 -3.92 39.28
N THR A 189 -29.33 -4.47 39.07
CA THR A 189 -30.47 -4.36 39.99
C THR A 189 -30.16 -5.14 41.27
N THR A 190 -29.93 -4.44 42.37
CA THR A 190 -29.83 -5.04 43.70
C THR A 190 -31.22 -5.46 44.19
N CYS A 191 -31.46 -6.76 44.32
CA CYS A 191 -32.64 -7.26 45.03
C CYS A 191 -32.44 -7.11 46.54
N THR A 192 -33.20 -6.20 47.16
CA THR A 192 -33.36 -6.10 48.62
C THR A 192 -34.80 -6.45 48.97
N ASN A 193 -35.05 -7.70 49.39
CA ASN A 193 -35.95 -7.99 50.51
C ASN A 193 -36.00 -9.50 50.82
N TYR A 194 -35.64 -9.88 52.04
CA TYR A 194 -36.46 -10.83 52.79
C TYR A 194 -36.37 -10.50 54.28
N GLN A 195 -37.41 -9.83 54.77
CA GLN A 195 -37.65 -9.56 56.18
C GLN A 195 -38.06 -10.85 56.91
N SER A 196 -37.36 -11.10 58.02
CA SER A 196 -37.81 -11.60 59.34
C SER A 196 -39.05 -12.50 59.44
N ASN A 197 -38.78 -13.71 59.97
CA ASN A 197 -39.50 -14.43 61.04
C ASN A 197 -41.04 -14.48 60.99
N ILE A 198 -41.57 -15.70 60.74
CA ILE A 198 -42.85 -16.12 61.30
C ILE A 198 -42.67 -17.46 62.02
N ASP A 199 -43.13 -17.45 63.27
CA ASP A 199 -43.32 -18.53 64.24
C ASP A 199 -43.83 -19.86 63.68
N TYR A 200 -43.39 -20.97 64.30
CA TYR A 200 -44.19 -22.18 64.39
C TYR A 200 -44.11 -22.75 65.82
N PRO A 201 -45.23 -22.89 66.54
CA PRO A 201 -45.26 -23.41 67.90
C PRO A 201 -45.13 -24.95 67.93
N ALA A 202 -44.54 -25.43 69.02
CA ALA A 202 -44.51 -26.83 69.43
C ALA A 202 -45.79 -27.21 70.20
N ASP A 203 -46.22 -28.46 70.01
CA ASP A 203 -47.13 -29.33 70.80
C ASP A 203 -48.14 -30.01 69.87
N GLY A 204 -48.47 -31.30 69.93
CA GLY A 204 -48.09 -32.38 70.84
C GLY A 204 -48.97 -33.61 70.52
N ARG A 205 -48.54 -34.77 71.04
CA ARG A 205 -49.10 -36.14 70.96
C ARG A 205 -48.64 -37.03 69.81
#